data_AF-A0A5K8ADS1-F1
#
_entry.id   AF-A0A5K8ADS1-F1
#
_cell.length_a   1.000
_cell.length_b   1.000
_cell.length_c   1.000
_cell.angle_alpha   90.00
_cell.angle_beta   90.00
_cell.angle_gamma   90.00
#
_symmetry.space_group_name_H-M   'P 1'
#
loop_
_entity.id
_entity.type
_entity.pdbx_description
1 polymer ?
#
loop_
_entity_poly.entity_id
_entity_poly.type
_entity_poly.pdbx_seq_one_letter_code
_entity_poly.pdbx_strand_id
1 'polypeptide(L)'
;MNKRVFVSGMLFFWLVMTGAAAIAQDDQDEIFKACKDLPRGPWCYQEAVEQLNQPELCENILKYWPKADGVHGWCYYQLAMKNRDCKLCERIHKGDIKKMCRLDVCK
;
A
#
# COMPACT_ATOMS: atom_id res chain seq x y z
N MET A 1 16.39 6.77 -50.06
CA MET A 1 16.58 5.32 -50.23
C MET A 1 15.31 4.61 -49.78
N ASN A 2 14.59 4.06 -50.76
CA ASN A 2 13.46 3.16 -50.58
C ASN A 2 13.88 1.87 -49.87
N LYS A 3 12.95 1.26 -49.12
CA LYS A 3 12.48 -0.11 -49.38
C LYS A 3 11.11 -0.31 -48.73
N ARG A 4 10.11 -0.49 -49.59
CA ARG A 4 8.81 -1.07 -49.27
C ARG A 4 9.00 -2.55 -48.96
N VAL A 5 8.33 -3.08 -47.95
CA VAL A 5 8.04 -4.52 -47.85
C VAL A 5 6.54 -4.68 -47.68
N PHE A 6 5.93 -5.24 -48.72
CA PHE A 6 4.58 -5.78 -48.75
C PHE A 6 4.64 -7.18 -48.12
N VAL A 7 3.77 -7.48 -47.15
CA VAL A 7 3.28 -8.86 -46.95
C VAL A 7 1.77 -8.78 -46.74
N SER A 8 1.06 -9.16 -47.79
CA SER A 8 -0.38 -9.41 -47.81
C SER A 8 -0.58 -10.93 -47.71
N GLY A 9 -1.55 -11.37 -46.90
CA GLY A 9 -2.17 -12.69 -47.07
C GLY A 9 -2.18 -13.61 -45.85
N MET A 10 -3.40 -14.05 -45.51
CA MET A 10 -3.79 -15.28 -44.81
C MET A 10 -3.83 -15.30 -43.28
N LEU A 11 -5.08 -15.28 -42.79
CA LEU A 11 -5.59 -15.96 -41.60
C LEU A 11 -4.89 -17.30 -41.31
N PHE A 12 -4.32 -17.47 -40.12
CA PHE A 12 -4.28 -18.75 -39.39
C PHE A 12 -3.96 -18.50 -37.90
N PHE A 13 -5.02 -18.40 -37.10
CA PHE A 13 -5.20 -19.15 -35.86
C PHE A 13 -3.96 -19.47 -35.01
N TRP A 14 -3.48 -18.53 -34.18
CA TRP A 14 -2.75 -18.90 -32.95
C TRP A 14 -3.44 -18.25 -31.74
N LEU A 15 -4.48 -18.95 -31.27
CA LEU A 15 -4.88 -19.00 -29.87
C LEU A 15 -3.67 -19.50 -29.07
N VAL A 16 -2.90 -18.57 -28.49
CA VAL A 16 -2.01 -18.91 -27.39
C VAL A 16 -2.39 -18.06 -26.20
N MET A 17 -3.03 -18.75 -25.26
CA MET A 17 -2.97 -18.48 -23.82
C MET A 17 -1.54 -18.11 -23.41
N THR A 18 -1.17 -16.85 -23.50
CA THR A 18 -0.04 -16.33 -22.73
C THR A 18 -0.62 -15.93 -21.38
N GLY A 19 -0.42 -16.80 -20.40
CA GLY A 19 -0.82 -16.61 -19.01
C GLY A 19 -0.48 -15.20 -18.53
N ALA A 20 -1.30 -14.70 -17.61
CA ALA A 20 -1.04 -13.48 -16.87
C ALA A 20 0.44 -13.49 -16.44
N ALA A 21 1.25 -12.69 -17.11
CA ALA A 21 2.57 -12.35 -16.61
C ALA A 21 2.29 -11.72 -15.25
N ALA A 22 2.63 -12.46 -14.18
CA ALA A 22 2.77 -11.88 -12.87
C ALA A 22 3.83 -10.79 -13.03
N ILE A 23 3.37 -9.56 -13.20
CA ILE A 23 4.21 -8.38 -13.07
C ILE A 23 4.66 -8.38 -11.62
N ALA A 24 5.80 -9.01 -11.38
CA ALA A 24 6.66 -8.66 -10.27
C ALA A 24 7.16 -7.24 -10.57
N GLN A 25 6.32 -6.24 -10.30
CA GLN A 25 6.82 -4.88 -10.17
C GLN A 25 7.69 -4.87 -8.92
N ASP A 26 8.96 -4.58 -9.15
CA ASP A 26 9.93 -4.18 -8.15
C ASP A 26 9.43 -2.85 -7.54
N ASP A 27 8.39 -2.95 -6.73
CA ASP A 27 7.73 -1.86 -6.01
C ASP A 27 8.66 -1.42 -4.87
N GLN A 28 9.70 -0.67 -5.23
CA GLN A 28 10.43 0.12 -4.26
C GLN A 28 9.48 1.17 -3.69
N ASP A 29 9.05 0.97 -2.46
CA ASP A 29 8.20 1.86 -1.68
C ASP A 29 8.75 3.31 -1.67
N GLU A 30 8.20 4.15 -2.54
CA GLU A 30 8.64 5.54 -2.73
C GLU A 30 8.38 6.40 -1.48
N ILE A 31 7.33 6.07 -0.70
CA ILE A 31 7.04 6.75 0.57
C ILE A 31 8.18 6.49 1.55
N PHE A 32 8.64 5.24 1.64
CA PHE A 32 9.79 4.91 2.49
C PHE A 32 11.04 5.66 2.08
N LYS A 33 11.35 5.71 0.77
CA LYS A 33 12.51 6.48 0.27
C LYS A 33 12.45 7.95 0.69
N ALA A 34 11.27 8.57 0.61
CA ALA A 34 11.07 9.97 0.98
C ALA A 34 11.18 10.22 2.49
N CYS A 35 10.77 9.24 3.31
CA CYS A 35 10.63 9.43 4.75
C CYS A 35 11.79 8.86 5.61
N LYS A 36 12.56 7.87 5.12
CA LYS A 36 13.52 7.09 5.93
C LYS A 36 14.58 7.91 6.67
N ASP A 37 15.06 8.98 6.04
CA ASP A 37 16.16 9.80 6.55
C ASP A 37 15.66 11.02 7.36
N LEU A 38 14.34 11.19 7.49
CA LEU A 38 13.76 12.28 8.27
C LEU A 38 13.72 11.92 9.77
N PRO A 39 13.96 12.89 10.67
CA PRO A 39 13.88 12.66 12.12
C PRO A 39 12.55 12.07 12.61
N ARG A 40 11.46 12.31 11.88
CA ARG A 40 10.12 11.75 12.12
C ARG A 40 9.67 10.78 11.02
N GLY A 41 10.59 9.98 10.47
CA GLY A 41 10.32 9.06 9.35
C GLY A 41 9.04 8.22 9.47
N PRO A 42 8.78 7.52 10.59
CA PRO A 42 7.53 6.77 10.75
C PRO A 42 6.27 7.63 10.59
N TRP A 43 6.29 8.87 11.12
CA TRP A 43 5.15 9.79 11.04
C TRP A 43 4.99 10.35 9.63
N CYS A 44 6.09 10.71 8.96
CA CYS A 44 6.06 11.08 7.54
C CYS A 44 5.41 9.98 6.68
N TYR A 45 5.79 8.72 6.92
CA TYR A 45 5.24 7.60 6.17
C TYR A 45 3.75 7.43 6.45
N GLN A 46 3.36 7.43 7.72
CA GLN A 46 1.97 7.34 8.14
C GLN A 46 1.12 8.46 7.51
N GLU A 47 1.60 9.71 7.49
CA GLU A 47 0.84 10.85 6.95
C GLU A 47 0.59 10.68 5.45
N ALA A 48 1.60 10.22 4.71
CA ALA A 48 1.45 9.90 3.29
C ALA A 48 0.44 8.77 3.06
N VAL A 49 0.48 7.70 3.88
CA VAL A 49 -0.49 6.60 3.80
C VAL A 49 -1.92 7.07 4.08
N GLU A 50 -2.12 7.95 5.05
CA GLU A 50 -3.42 8.55 5.34
C GLU A 50 -3.97 9.39 4.19
N GLN A 51 -3.10 10.16 3.53
CA GLN A 51 -3.45 10.94 2.34
C GLN A 51 -3.88 10.03 1.19
N LEU A 52 -3.15 8.94 0.96
CA LEU A 52 -3.46 7.95 -0.07
C LEU A 52 -4.68 7.07 0.27
N ASN A 53 -5.07 7.02 1.55
CA ASN A 53 -6.13 6.15 2.06
C ASN A 53 -5.91 4.66 1.75
N GLN A 54 -4.70 4.17 1.99
CA GLN A 54 -4.24 2.81 1.68
C GLN A 54 -3.85 2.04 2.96
N PRO A 55 -4.82 1.47 3.71
CA PRO A 55 -4.56 0.89 5.03
C PRO A 55 -3.53 -0.25 5.02
N GLU A 56 -3.41 -1.00 3.93
CA GLU A 56 -2.40 -2.03 3.72
C GLU A 56 -0.96 -1.52 3.91
N LEU A 57 -0.69 -0.26 3.59
CA LEU A 57 0.64 0.32 3.75
C LEU A 57 1.00 0.60 5.22
N CYS A 58 0.03 0.68 6.13
CA CYS A 58 0.34 0.88 7.55
C CYS A 58 1.24 -0.24 8.11
N GLU A 59 1.13 -1.48 7.62
CA GLU A 59 2.00 -2.61 8.03
C GLU A 59 3.49 -2.31 7.79
N ASN A 60 3.79 -1.57 6.71
CA ASN A 60 5.17 -1.25 6.34
C ASN A 60 5.86 -0.38 7.39
N ILE A 61 5.12 0.35 8.24
CA ILE A 61 5.70 1.12 9.34
C ILE A 61 6.50 0.20 10.27
N LEU A 62 5.97 -0.97 10.62
CA LEU A 62 6.68 -1.92 11.48
C LEU A 62 7.78 -2.69 10.74
N LYS A 63 7.64 -2.86 9.42
CA LYS A 63 8.70 -3.41 8.57
C LYS A 63 9.95 -2.52 8.57
N TYR A 64 9.78 -1.21 8.44
CA TYR A 64 10.89 -0.26 8.33
C TYR A 64 11.34 0.31 9.69
N TRP A 65 10.41 0.45 10.64
CA TRP A 65 10.67 0.95 11.98
C TRP A 65 10.04 0.04 13.04
N PRO A 66 10.71 -1.06 13.42
CA PRO A 66 10.14 -2.12 14.30
C PRO A 66 9.69 -1.65 15.69
N LYS A 67 10.15 -0.48 16.14
CA LYS A 67 9.79 0.12 17.44
C LYS A 67 8.70 1.19 17.34
N ALA A 68 8.07 1.36 16.18
CA ALA A 68 7.05 2.39 15.92
C ALA A 68 5.61 1.83 16.04
N ASP A 69 5.37 0.96 17.02
CA ASP A 69 4.06 0.36 17.32
C ASP A 69 2.96 1.40 17.56
N GLY A 70 3.31 2.51 18.21
CA GLY A 70 2.42 3.66 18.39
C GLY A 70 2.01 4.31 17.07
N VAL A 71 2.96 4.56 16.18
CA VAL A 71 2.71 5.22 14.88
C VAL A 71 1.94 4.30 13.92
N HIS A 72 2.29 3.02 13.91
CA HIS A 72 1.54 1.98 13.20
C HIS A 72 0.09 1.91 13.67
N GLY A 73 -0.13 1.90 15.00
CA GLY A 73 -1.49 1.91 15.55
C GLY A 73 -2.27 3.17 15.18
N TRP A 74 -1.61 4.33 15.20
CA TRP A 74 -2.21 5.61 14.83
C TRP A 74 -2.63 5.64 13.36
N CYS A 75 -1.80 5.13 12.45
CA CYS A 75 -2.11 5.00 11.02
C CYS A 75 -3.46 4.30 10.79
N TYR A 76 -3.64 3.13 11.40
CA TYR A 76 -4.92 2.42 11.31
C TYR A 76 -6.07 3.14 11.98
N TYR A 77 -5.85 3.73 13.15
CA TYR A 77 -6.90 4.43 13.87
C TYR A 77 -7.46 5.62 13.05
N GLN A 78 -6.60 6.42 12.44
CA GLN A 78 -7.02 7.53 11.59
C GLN A 78 -7.76 7.07 10.34
N LEU A 79 -7.28 6.02 9.68
CA LEU A 79 -7.98 5.43 8.55
C LEU A 79 -9.31 4.78 8.95
N ALA A 80 -9.39 4.15 10.12
CA ALA A 80 -10.62 3.60 10.68
C ALA A 80 -11.65 4.70 10.93
N MET A 81 -11.23 5.83 11.51
CA MET A 81 -12.06 7.01 11.71
C MET A 81 -12.53 7.62 10.37
N LYS A 82 -11.60 7.83 9.44
CA LYS A 82 -11.86 8.43 8.12
C LYS A 82 -12.84 7.58 7.30
N ASN A 83 -12.64 6.26 7.29
CA ASN A 83 -13.44 5.33 6.49
C ASN A 83 -14.65 4.78 7.25
N ARG A 84 -14.79 5.09 8.55
CA ARG A 84 -15.75 4.47 9.48
C ARG A 84 -15.71 2.94 9.45
N ASP A 85 -14.51 2.38 9.33
CA ASP A 85 -14.30 0.93 9.23
C ASP A 85 -13.72 0.37 10.53
N CYS A 86 -14.60 -0.24 11.32
CA CYS A 86 -14.24 -0.91 12.57
C CYS A 86 -13.19 -2.03 12.38
N LYS A 87 -13.16 -2.69 11.22
CA LYS A 87 -12.24 -3.82 10.98
C LYS A 87 -10.78 -3.36 10.96
N LEU A 88 -10.52 -2.10 10.59
CA LEU A 88 -9.17 -1.54 10.64
C LEU A 88 -8.62 -1.47 12.07
N CYS A 89 -9.47 -1.29 13.08
CA CYS A 89 -9.04 -1.33 14.48
C CYS A 89 -8.44 -2.69 14.88
N GLU A 90 -8.81 -3.78 14.19
CA GLU A 90 -8.29 -5.11 14.51
C GLU A 90 -6.81 -5.28 14.20
N ARG A 91 -6.31 -4.51 13.23
CA ARG A 91 -4.93 -4.54 12.75
C ARG A 91 -3.97 -3.78 13.67
N ILE A 92 -4.47 -3.06 14.68
CA ILE A 92 -3.64 -2.32 15.63
C ILE A 92 -3.01 -3.28 16.65
N HIS A 93 -1.67 -3.33 16.70
CA HIS A 93 -0.94 -4.14 17.69
C HIS A 93 -0.91 -3.52 19.09
N LYS A 94 -0.84 -2.19 19.17
CA LYS A 94 -0.77 -1.47 20.45
C LYS A 94 -2.13 -1.50 21.16
N GLY A 95 -2.21 -2.18 22.29
CA GLY A 95 -3.48 -2.49 22.95
C GLY A 95 -4.31 -1.28 23.40
N ASP A 96 -3.68 -0.22 23.88
CA ASP A 96 -4.35 1.03 24.27
C ASP A 96 -4.93 1.78 23.06
N ILE A 97 -4.17 1.91 21.97
CA ILE A 97 -4.65 2.51 20.72
C ILE A 97 -5.77 1.66 20.10
N LYS A 98 -5.64 0.33 20.10
CA LYS A 98 -6.69 -0.59 19.61
C LYS A 98 -7.99 -0.41 20.39
N LYS A 99 -7.90 -0.33 21.71
CA LYS A 99 -9.06 -0.10 22.59
C LYS A 99 -9.73 1.24 22.27
N MET A 100 -8.94 2.31 22.11
CA MET A 100 -9.44 3.64 21.74
C MET A 100 -10.15 3.61 20.38
N CYS A 101 -9.50 3.05 19.36
CA CYS A 101 -10.08 2.92 18.01
C CYS A 101 -11.44 2.23 18.04
N ARG A 102 -11.57 1.10 18.76
CA ARG A 102 -12.83 0.37 18.86
C ARG A 102 -13.94 1.20 19.50
N LEU A 103 -13.63 1.95 20.56
CA LEU A 103 -14.62 2.79 21.24
C LEU A 103 -15.13 3.93 20.34
N ASP A 104 -14.25 4.47 19.50
CA ASP A 104 -14.59 5.61 18.65
C ASP A 104 -15.30 5.20 17.36
N VAL A 105 -14.87 4.08 16.74
CA VAL A 105 -15.29 3.68 15.40
C VAL A 105 -16.37 2.60 15.38
N CYS A 106 -16.37 1.65 16.32
CA CYS A 106 -17.19 0.42 16.25
C CYS A 106 -18.57 0.53 16.94
N LYS A 107 -19.21 1.70 16.88
CA LYS A 107 -20.51 1.96 17.53
C LYS A 107 -21.69 1.38 16.76
#